data_AF-A0A351HBX5-F1
#
_entry.id   AF-A0A351HBX5-F1
#
_cell.length_a   1.000
_cell.length_b   1.000
_cell.length_c   1.000
_cell.angle_alpha   90.00
_cell.angle_beta   90.00
_cell.angle_gamma   90.00
#
_symmetry.space_group_name_H-M   'P 1'
#
loop_
_entity.id
_entity.type
_entity.pdbx_description
1 polymer ?
#
loop_
_entity_poly.entity_id
_entity_poly.type
_entity_poly.pdbx_seq_one_letter_code
_entity_poly.pdbx_strand_id
1 'polypeptide(L)'
;MPEAVKTQLKEKVRRLPHKPGVYQMKDRLGQIIYVGKAKDLKKRVSTYFQASRKMAVAQPKVRAMLDLIHDFEIIIVKSEAEALLLEGQLIKKFKPRYNTDFTDDKRFLLVRVDPREALPRFRLTRNRTDSNSRYYGPFAHSGHLRKTLAELRRRFGILLSDAAPVELEDGRWRLYDDARAEIYEHDNEITAEAYTERLQAACEFLEGKAREWLAELKTEMKAAAEGRRYEEAATLRDRINALERTASRTRKFERNLVGTHNHRQVVKRLQAKLGLTQEPRRMECFDISHISGSFCVASMVAFKDGYPDRKSYRRFKIKSFVGNDDFRAMEEVVGRRYRRLADEGKPF
;
A
#
# COMPACT_ATOMS: atom_id res chain seq x y z
N MET A 1 26.67 -2.12 -30.13
CA MET A 1 25.44 -2.63 -30.78
C MET A 1 25.62 -2.70 -32.28
N PRO A 2 25.17 -3.77 -32.97
CA PRO A 2 25.17 -3.85 -34.42
C PRO A 2 24.32 -2.74 -35.06
N GLU A 3 24.74 -2.22 -36.21
CA GLU A 3 24.11 -1.05 -36.84
C GLU A 3 22.66 -1.33 -37.28
N ALA A 4 22.35 -2.58 -37.66
CA ALA A 4 21.00 -3.02 -37.99
C ALA A 4 20.00 -2.87 -36.82
N VAL A 5 20.43 -3.20 -35.59
CA VAL A 5 19.58 -3.10 -34.38
C VAL A 5 19.30 -1.63 -34.06
N LYS A 6 20.29 -0.75 -34.20
CA LYS A 6 20.10 0.70 -34.02
C LYS A 6 19.10 1.28 -35.02
N THR A 7 19.13 0.83 -36.27
CA THR A 7 18.21 1.27 -37.31
C THR A 7 16.77 0.85 -36.99
N GLN A 8 16.56 -0.41 -36.58
CA GLN A 8 15.24 -0.90 -36.17
C GLN A 8 14.66 -0.15 -34.96
N LEU A 9 15.48 0.13 -33.94
CA LEU A 9 15.06 0.91 -32.77
C LEU A 9 14.62 2.33 -33.15
N LYS A 10 15.38 3.01 -34.03
CA LYS A 10 15.02 4.35 -34.52
C LYS A 10 13.69 4.36 -35.26
N GLU A 11 13.42 3.34 -36.07
CA GLU A 11 12.12 3.20 -36.76
C GLU A 11 10.98 2.96 -35.77
N LYS A 12 11.19 2.09 -34.77
CA LYS A 12 10.22 1.82 -33.71
C LYS A 12 9.90 3.09 -32.91
N VAL A 13 10.92 3.89 -32.59
CA VAL A 13 10.76 5.21 -31.93
C VAL A 13 9.94 6.18 -32.79
N ARG A 14 10.19 6.25 -34.10
CA ARG A 14 9.46 7.15 -35.01
C ARG A 14 7.96 6.86 -35.04
N ARG A 15 7.56 5.59 -34.89
CA ARG A 15 6.16 5.13 -34.87
C ARG A 15 5.44 5.34 -33.55
N LEU A 16 6.11 5.85 -32.51
CA LEU A 16 5.50 6.04 -31.20
C LEU A 16 4.40 7.11 -31.20
N PRO A 17 3.30 6.88 -30.46
CA PRO A 17 2.21 7.84 -30.34
C PRO A 17 2.56 8.97 -29.35
N HIS A 18 1.96 10.14 -29.58
CA HIS A 18 1.95 11.26 -28.63
C HIS A 18 0.90 11.04 -27.54
N LYS A 19 1.12 10.05 -26.68
CA LYS A 19 0.22 9.70 -25.57
C LYS A 19 1.03 9.47 -24.28
N PRO A 20 0.41 9.64 -23.09
CA PRO A 20 1.03 9.25 -21.84
C PRO A 20 1.16 7.72 -21.76
N GLY A 21 2.21 7.25 -21.08
CA GLY A 21 2.53 5.82 -21.08
C GLY A 21 3.74 5.47 -20.25
N VAL A 22 3.99 4.19 -20.16
CA VAL A 22 5.21 3.60 -19.58
C VAL A 22 5.96 2.87 -20.67
N TYR A 23 7.28 3.01 -20.70
CA TYR A 23 8.17 2.28 -21.62
C TYR A 23 9.09 1.35 -20.84
N GLN A 24 9.36 0.18 -21.41
CA GLN A 24 10.17 -0.89 -20.83
C GLN A 24 11.32 -1.18 -21.80
N MET A 25 12.57 -0.90 -21.39
CA MET A 25 13.76 -1.22 -22.18
C MET A 25 14.20 -2.65 -21.90
N LYS A 26 14.52 -3.40 -22.96
CA LYS A 26 14.90 -4.80 -22.91
C LYS A 26 16.31 -5.02 -23.45
N ASP A 27 17.02 -5.98 -22.89
CA ASP A 27 18.30 -6.43 -23.43
C ASP A 27 18.14 -7.45 -24.57
N ARG A 28 19.26 -7.97 -25.09
CA ARG A 28 19.28 -8.97 -26.17
C ARG A 28 18.61 -10.30 -25.80
N LEU A 29 18.42 -10.59 -24.51
CA LEU A 29 17.76 -11.79 -24.00
C LEU A 29 16.28 -11.53 -23.70
N GLY A 30 15.78 -10.31 -23.94
CA GLY A 30 14.41 -9.89 -23.65
C GLY A 30 14.17 -9.51 -22.19
N GLN A 31 15.21 -9.44 -21.35
CA GLN A 31 15.07 -9.07 -19.94
C GLN A 31 14.84 -7.56 -19.82
N ILE A 32 13.87 -7.16 -18.99
CA ILE A 32 13.59 -5.74 -18.73
C ILE A 32 14.70 -5.15 -17.85
N ILE A 33 15.48 -4.25 -18.43
CA ILE A 33 16.64 -3.62 -17.77
C ILE A 33 16.33 -2.22 -17.25
N TYR A 34 15.28 -1.58 -17.77
CA TYR A 34 14.81 -0.26 -17.32
C TYR A 34 13.32 -0.06 -17.61
N VAL A 35 12.62 0.62 -16.71
CA VAL A 35 11.23 1.06 -16.89
C VAL A 35 11.15 2.56 -16.63
N GLY A 36 10.40 3.30 -17.45
CA GLY A 36 10.17 4.72 -17.20
C GLY A 36 8.80 5.22 -17.64
N LYS A 37 8.28 6.26 -16.99
CA LYS A 37 7.05 6.95 -17.38
C LYS A 37 7.30 8.09 -18.36
N ALA A 38 6.27 8.43 -19.14
CA ALA A 38 6.24 9.59 -20.01
C ALA A 38 4.86 10.25 -20.01
N LYS A 39 4.83 11.59 -19.97
CA LYS A 39 3.65 12.38 -20.37
C LYS A 39 3.36 12.24 -21.87
N ASP A 40 4.42 12.08 -22.66
CA ASP A 40 4.40 11.89 -24.11
C ASP A 40 5.49 10.86 -24.45
N LEU A 41 5.07 9.64 -24.79
CA LEU A 41 5.95 8.52 -25.11
C LEU A 41 6.91 8.85 -26.26
N LYS A 42 6.41 9.44 -27.35
CA LYS A 42 7.24 9.77 -28.52
C LYS A 42 8.34 10.75 -28.14
N LYS A 43 7.99 11.85 -27.45
CA LYS A 43 8.98 12.86 -27.04
C LYS A 43 10.03 12.26 -26.10
N ARG A 44 9.59 11.52 -25.07
CA ARG A 44 10.47 10.99 -24.03
C ARG A 44 11.40 9.90 -24.55
N VAL A 45 10.88 8.94 -25.31
CA VAL A 45 11.69 7.81 -25.80
C VAL A 45 12.65 8.28 -26.89
N SER A 46 12.25 9.23 -27.74
CA SER A 46 13.13 9.83 -28.75
C SER A 46 14.39 10.46 -28.15
N THR A 47 14.31 11.01 -26.93
CA THR A 47 15.46 11.61 -26.23
C THR A 47 16.63 10.63 -26.05
N TYR A 48 16.36 9.33 -25.93
CA TYR A 48 17.41 8.31 -25.76
C TYR A 48 18.20 8.02 -27.04
N PHE A 49 17.64 8.31 -28.22
CA PHE A 49 18.18 7.91 -29.53
C PHE A 49 18.58 9.08 -30.43
N GLN A 50 18.50 10.32 -29.93
CA GLN A 50 18.97 11.51 -30.64
C GLN A 50 20.49 11.63 -30.58
N ALA A 51 21.12 11.92 -31.73
CA ALA A 51 22.58 12.00 -31.88
C ALA A 51 23.19 13.28 -31.26
N SER A 52 22.38 14.28 -30.93
CA SER A 52 22.80 15.56 -30.36
C SER A 52 23.03 15.48 -28.85
N ARG A 53 24.26 15.06 -28.55
CA ARG A 53 25.09 15.23 -27.34
C ARG A 53 24.66 16.35 -26.38
N LYS A 54 24.41 15.99 -25.11
CA LYS A 54 25.05 16.57 -23.90
C LYS A 54 24.55 15.91 -22.61
N MET A 55 23.30 15.42 -22.55
CA MET A 55 22.75 14.80 -21.33
C MET A 55 23.05 13.30 -21.18
N ALA A 56 23.01 12.50 -22.26
CA ALA A 56 23.28 11.05 -22.19
C ALA A 56 24.77 10.72 -21.91
N VAL A 57 25.67 11.67 -22.15
CA VAL A 57 27.12 11.54 -21.88
C VAL A 57 27.48 11.88 -20.43
N ALA A 58 26.66 12.68 -19.73
CA ALA A 58 26.95 13.15 -18.37
C ALA A 58 26.68 12.11 -17.27
N GLN A 59 25.90 11.07 -17.55
CA GLN A 59 25.59 10.01 -16.58
C GLN A 59 26.09 8.65 -17.08
N PRO A 60 27.20 8.13 -16.52
CA PRO A 60 27.78 6.84 -16.91
C PRO A 60 26.78 5.69 -16.89
N LYS A 61 25.83 5.71 -15.93
CA LYS A 61 24.77 4.71 -15.78
C LYS A 61 23.82 4.66 -16.97
N VAL A 62 23.40 5.82 -17.48
CA VAL A 62 22.46 5.91 -18.61
C VAL A 62 23.15 5.44 -19.89
N ARG A 63 24.41 5.82 -20.11
CA ARG A 63 25.19 5.36 -21.25
C ARG A 63 25.37 3.83 -21.25
N ALA A 64 25.79 3.26 -20.12
CA ALA A 64 25.95 1.82 -19.99
C ALA A 64 24.62 1.05 -20.21
N MET A 65 23.49 1.63 -19.79
CA MET A 65 22.18 1.08 -20.06
C MET A 65 21.85 1.10 -21.56
N LEU A 66 22.08 2.24 -22.24
CA LEU A 66 21.75 2.41 -23.66
C LEU A 66 22.47 1.39 -24.56
N ASP A 67 23.72 1.06 -24.24
CA ASP A 67 24.51 0.07 -25.01
C ASP A 67 23.96 -1.36 -24.91
N LEU A 68 23.17 -1.65 -23.87
CA LEU A 68 22.54 -2.94 -23.63
C LEU A 68 21.13 -3.07 -24.23
N ILE A 69 20.49 -1.96 -24.61
CA ILE A 69 19.13 -1.98 -25.13
C ILE A 69 19.12 -2.68 -26.48
N HIS A 70 18.35 -3.76 -26.61
CA HIS A 70 18.11 -4.44 -27.88
C HIS A 70 16.67 -4.22 -28.38
N ASP A 71 15.72 -4.02 -27.46
CA ASP A 71 14.34 -3.69 -27.80
C ASP A 71 13.69 -2.83 -26.70
N PHE A 72 12.51 -2.29 -26.97
CA PHE A 72 11.65 -1.68 -25.96
C PHE A 72 10.16 -1.89 -26.25
N GLU A 73 9.36 -1.90 -25.20
CA GLU A 73 7.89 -1.97 -25.27
C GLU A 73 7.25 -0.74 -24.63
N ILE A 74 6.00 -0.48 -24.99
CA ILE A 74 5.21 0.61 -24.41
C ILE A 74 3.84 0.11 -23.94
N ILE A 75 3.35 0.72 -22.88
CA ILE A 75 1.97 0.59 -22.41
C ILE A 75 1.39 1.99 -22.38
N ILE A 76 0.39 2.23 -23.23
CA ILE A 76 -0.32 3.50 -23.31
C ILE A 76 -1.33 3.55 -22.17
N VAL A 77 -1.42 4.69 -21.50
CA VAL A 77 -2.38 4.93 -20.43
C VAL A 77 -3.20 6.17 -20.74
N LYS A 78 -4.24 6.45 -19.94
CA LYS A 78 -5.13 7.61 -20.16
C LYS A 78 -4.54 8.91 -19.60
N SER A 79 -3.71 8.82 -18.56
CA SER A 79 -3.19 9.99 -17.86
C SER A 79 -1.76 9.80 -17.35
N GLU A 80 -1.06 10.90 -17.09
CA GLU A 80 0.26 10.84 -16.45
C GLU A 80 0.20 10.18 -15.07
N ALA A 81 -0.91 10.35 -14.35
CA ALA A 81 -1.23 9.65 -13.11
C ALA A 81 -0.94 8.18 -13.21
N GLU A 82 -1.58 7.61 -14.22
CA GLU A 82 -1.69 6.20 -14.45
C GLU A 82 -0.34 5.63 -14.87
N ALA A 83 0.42 6.43 -15.64
CA ALA A 83 1.78 6.13 -16.03
C ALA A 83 2.70 6.06 -14.80
N LEU A 84 2.54 6.97 -13.83
CA LEU A 84 3.31 6.93 -12.58
C LEU A 84 2.97 5.69 -11.73
N LEU A 85 1.69 5.33 -11.62
CA LEU A 85 1.31 4.13 -10.87
C LEU A 85 1.84 2.85 -11.54
N LEU A 86 1.66 2.75 -12.86
CA LEU A 86 2.07 1.60 -13.65
C LEU A 86 3.60 1.46 -13.65
N GLU A 87 4.34 2.55 -13.81
CA GLU A 87 5.81 2.59 -13.68
C GLU A 87 6.24 2.00 -12.33
N GLY A 88 5.67 2.49 -11.23
CA GLY A 88 5.98 1.98 -9.88
C GLY A 88 5.63 0.49 -9.70
N GLN A 89 4.53 0.02 -10.29
CA GLN A 89 4.14 -1.40 -10.27
C GLN A 89 5.13 -2.27 -11.04
N LEU A 90 5.53 -1.86 -12.25
CA LEU A 90 6.45 -2.60 -13.11
C LEU A 90 7.88 -2.61 -12.55
N ILE A 91 8.35 -1.50 -11.97
CA ILE A 91 9.66 -1.46 -11.30
C ILE A 91 9.68 -2.43 -10.10
N LYS A 92 8.60 -2.51 -9.31
CA LYS A 92 8.50 -3.47 -8.20
C LYS A 92 8.44 -4.92 -8.68
N LYS A 93 7.70 -5.18 -9.76
CA LYS A 93 7.53 -6.51 -10.34
C LYS A 93 8.84 -7.04 -10.93
N PHE A 94 9.51 -6.24 -11.75
CA PHE A 94 10.68 -6.67 -12.53
C PHE A 94 12.03 -6.34 -11.90
N LYS A 95 12.05 -5.41 -10.93
CA LYS A 95 13.26 -4.89 -10.28
C LYS A 95 14.41 -4.64 -11.27
N PRO A 96 14.18 -3.81 -12.32
CA PRO A 96 15.14 -3.66 -13.41
C PRO A 96 16.46 -3.06 -12.92
N ARG A 97 17.58 -3.61 -13.39
CA ARG A 97 18.94 -3.28 -12.93
C ARG A 97 19.26 -1.78 -12.96
N TYR A 98 18.72 -1.04 -13.94
CA TYR A 98 19.07 0.37 -14.14
C TYR A 98 18.11 1.37 -13.49
N ASN A 99 16.97 0.96 -12.96
CA ASN A 99 16.11 1.83 -12.16
C ASN A 99 16.79 2.16 -10.81
N THR A 100 16.84 3.44 -10.44
CA THR A 100 17.27 3.92 -9.10
C THR A 100 16.10 4.40 -8.25
N ASP A 101 15.09 5.01 -8.88
CA ASP A 101 13.86 5.43 -8.24
C ASP A 101 12.82 4.30 -8.31
N PHE A 102 12.00 4.16 -7.25
CA PHE A 102 11.05 3.04 -7.05
C PHE A 102 11.63 1.63 -6.86
N THR A 103 12.96 1.48 -6.80
CA THR A 103 13.58 0.29 -6.17
C THR A 103 13.34 0.23 -4.67
N ASP A 104 12.96 1.37 -4.10
CA ASP A 104 12.53 1.55 -2.73
C ASP A 104 11.02 1.35 -2.58
N ASP A 105 10.59 0.87 -1.42
CA ASP A 105 9.26 0.31 -1.14
C ASP A 105 8.14 1.39 -1.05
N LYS A 106 8.19 2.43 -1.88
CA LYS A 106 7.27 3.58 -1.88
C LYS A 106 5.87 3.10 -2.27
N ARG A 107 5.03 2.87 -1.26
CA ARG A 107 3.61 2.54 -1.39
C ARG A 107 2.79 3.80 -1.67
N PHE A 108 1.63 3.61 -2.29
CA PHE A 108 0.66 4.68 -2.54
C PHE A 108 0.22 5.33 -1.23
N LEU A 109 -0.21 6.59 -1.30
CA LEU A 109 -0.72 7.29 -0.13
C LEU A 109 -2.06 6.69 0.30
N LEU A 110 -2.25 6.61 1.59
CA LEU A 110 -3.45 6.23 2.29
C LEU A 110 -3.80 7.38 3.23
N VAL A 111 -5.07 7.56 3.51
CA VAL A 111 -5.52 8.40 4.61
C VAL A 111 -5.87 7.51 5.78
N ARG A 112 -5.25 7.74 6.92
CA ARG A 112 -5.50 7.04 8.18
C ARG A 112 -6.29 7.95 9.11
N VAL A 113 -7.33 7.41 9.73
CA VAL A 113 -8.08 8.05 10.82
C VAL A 113 -8.12 7.07 11.99
N ASP A 114 -7.62 7.47 13.16
CA ASP A 114 -7.66 6.64 14.37
C ASP A 114 -8.79 7.11 15.28
N PRO A 115 -9.92 6.38 15.38
CA PRO A 115 -11.08 6.81 16.15
C PRO A 115 -10.86 6.77 17.67
N ARG A 116 -9.70 6.27 18.14
CA ARG A 116 -9.38 6.22 19.57
C ARG A 116 -8.70 7.49 20.08
N GLU A 117 -8.26 8.37 19.18
CA GLU A 117 -7.77 9.69 19.56
C GLU A 117 -8.97 10.54 20.02
N ALA A 118 -8.78 11.41 21.03
CA ALA A 118 -9.86 12.30 21.51
C ALA A 118 -10.37 13.22 20.40
N LEU A 119 -9.46 13.66 19.52
CA LEU A 119 -9.76 14.39 18.29
C LEU A 119 -9.09 13.68 17.11
N PRO A 120 -9.77 12.69 16.48
CA PRO A 120 -9.20 11.94 15.37
C PRO A 120 -8.85 12.81 14.17
N ARG A 121 -7.70 12.53 13.54
CA ARG A 121 -7.17 13.31 12.43
C ARG A 121 -7.08 12.49 11.16
N PHE A 122 -7.27 13.15 10.02
CA PHE A 122 -6.98 12.56 8.71
C PHE A 122 -5.48 12.70 8.42
N ARG A 123 -4.74 11.60 8.58
CA ARG A 123 -3.28 11.54 8.40
C ARG A 123 -2.90 10.85 7.11
N LEU A 124 -1.96 11.44 6.38
CA LEU A 124 -1.37 10.79 5.20
C LEU A 124 -0.33 9.77 5.65
N THR A 125 -0.52 8.51 5.27
CA THR A 125 0.43 7.42 5.51
C THR A 125 0.64 6.62 4.23
N ARG A 126 1.76 5.92 4.12
CA ARG A 126 2.00 4.95 3.03
C ARG A 126 1.87 3.50 3.53
N ASN A 127 1.85 3.32 4.85
CA ASN A 127 1.83 2.02 5.51
C ASN A 127 0.59 1.91 6.39
N ARG A 128 0.00 0.72 6.38
CA ARG A 128 -0.95 0.32 7.42
C ARG A 128 -0.15 -0.10 8.64
N THR A 129 -0.12 0.75 9.65
CA THR A 129 0.66 0.52 10.87
C THR A 129 -0.14 -0.20 11.94
N ASP A 130 -1.47 -0.11 11.88
CA ASP A 130 -2.38 -0.73 12.84
C ASP A 130 -3.71 -1.18 12.19
N SER A 131 -4.42 -2.11 12.84
CA SER A 131 -5.68 -2.69 12.34
C SER A 131 -6.94 -1.97 12.82
N ASN A 132 -6.84 -1.10 13.82
CA ASN A 132 -7.98 -0.48 14.50
C ASN A 132 -8.31 0.91 13.93
N SER A 133 -7.39 1.51 13.19
CA SER A 133 -7.62 2.74 12.44
C SER A 133 -8.34 2.46 11.13
N ARG A 134 -9.14 3.45 10.71
CA ARG A 134 -9.73 3.49 9.38
C ARG A 134 -8.65 3.91 8.40
N TYR A 135 -8.63 3.23 7.25
CA TYR A 135 -7.73 3.57 6.15
C TYR A 135 -8.58 3.82 4.91
N TYR A 136 -8.24 4.83 4.13
CA TYR A 136 -8.85 5.18 2.85
C TYR A 136 -7.75 5.24 1.79
N GLY A 137 -8.04 4.84 0.54
CA GLY A 137 -7.06 4.72 -0.55
C GLY A 137 -6.80 3.26 -0.96
N PRO A 138 -5.74 2.94 -1.72
CA PRO A 138 -4.60 3.78 -2.12
C PRO A 138 -4.94 4.88 -3.11
N PHE A 139 -4.40 6.08 -2.87
CA PHE A 139 -4.55 7.24 -3.75
C PHE A 139 -3.36 7.38 -4.69
N ALA A 140 -3.69 7.49 -5.98
CA ALA A 140 -2.73 7.64 -7.08
C ALA A 140 -1.98 8.97 -7.05
N HIS A 141 -2.68 10.03 -6.68
CA HIS A 141 -2.19 11.40 -6.70
C HIS A 141 -2.25 12.04 -5.33
N SER A 142 -1.09 12.43 -4.82
CA SER A 142 -0.99 13.27 -3.63
C SER A 142 -1.71 14.60 -3.79
N GLY A 143 -1.71 15.19 -5.00
CA GLY A 143 -2.34 16.47 -5.30
C GLY A 143 -3.87 16.45 -5.16
N HIS A 144 -4.56 15.53 -5.85
CA HIS A 144 -6.01 15.39 -5.73
C HIS A 144 -6.43 15.00 -4.31
N LEU A 145 -5.68 14.10 -3.68
CA LEU A 145 -5.95 13.73 -2.30
C LEU A 145 -5.87 14.93 -1.34
N ARG A 146 -4.84 15.77 -1.48
CA ARG A 146 -4.72 17.00 -0.68
C ARG A 146 -5.88 17.97 -0.94
N LYS A 147 -6.35 18.09 -2.19
CA LYS A 147 -7.54 18.89 -2.52
C LYS A 147 -8.80 18.33 -1.84
N THR A 148 -9.03 17.02 -1.91
CA THR A 148 -10.16 16.36 -1.23
C THR A 148 -10.08 16.55 0.29
N LEU A 149 -8.89 16.42 0.89
CA LEU A 149 -8.71 16.67 2.32
C LEU A 149 -8.94 18.13 2.69
N ALA A 150 -8.53 19.08 1.85
CA ALA A 150 -8.81 20.51 2.05
C ALA A 150 -10.32 20.81 1.94
N GLU A 151 -11.01 20.19 0.98
CA GLU A 151 -12.46 20.28 0.84
C GLU A 151 -13.19 19.69 2.05
N LEU A 152 -12.76 18.51 2.52
CA LEU A 152 -13.29 17.91 3.75
C LEU A 152 -13.09 18.83 4.96
N ARG A 153 -11.91 19.43 5.10
CA ARG A 153 -11.61 20.40 6.17
C ARG A 153 -12.55 21.60 6.10
N ARG A 154 -12.79 22.16 4.92
CA ARG A 154 -13.71 23.29 4.74
C ARG A 154 -15.16 22.90 5.10
N ARG A 155 -15.64 21.80 4.53
CA ARG A 155 -17.04 21.38 4.60
C ARG A 155 -17.45 20.77 5.95
N PHE A 156 -16.52 20.15 6.67
CA PHE A 156 -16.82 19.41 7.90
C PHE A 156 -15.99 19.90 9.10
N GLY A 157 -15.08 20.86 8.94
CA GLY A 157 -14.23 21.34 10.04
C GLY A 157 -13.26 20.29 10.60
N ILE A 158 -12.96 19.22 9.86
CA ILE A 158 -12.12 18.10 10.35
C ILE A 158 -10.65 18.45 10.48
N LEU A 159 -9.98 17.86 11.48
CA LEU A 159 -8.55 18.02 11.69
C LEU A 159 -7.72 17.23 10.67
N LEU A 160 -6.76 17.93 10.09
CA LEU A 160 -5.67 17.36 9.31
C LEU A 160 -4.40 17.22 10.17
N SER A 161 -3.31 16.77 9.56
CA SER A 161 -2.05 16.51 10.27
C SER A 161 -1.34 17.76 10.77
N ASP A 162 -1.68 18.92 10.20
CA ASP A 162 -1.09 20.23 10.48
C ASP A 162 -1.77 20.99 11.63
N ALA A 163 -2.90 20.50 12.15
CA ALA A 163 -3.62 21.19 13.22
C ALA A 163 -2.99 20.98 14.61
N ALA A 164 -3.17 21.93 15.52
CA ALA A 164 -2.73 21.83 16.91
C ALA A 164 -3.87 22.28 17.83
N PRO A 165 -4.87 21.42 18.09
CA PRO A 165 -6.01 21.78 18.91
C PRO A 165 -5.60 21.93 20.38
N VAL A 166 -6.21 22.89 21.07
CA VAL A 166 -5.96 23.22 22.47
C VAL A 166 -7.21 22.93 23.30
N GLU A 167 -7.05 22.25 24.43
CA GLU A 167 -8.13 22.01 25.39
C GLU A 167 -8.41 23.27 26.20
N LEU A 168 -9.69 23.60 26.37
CA LEU A 168 -10.18 24.75 27.14
C LEU A 168 -10.65 24.28 28.53
N GLU A 169 -10.75 25.21 29.48
CA GLU A 169 -11.09 24.93 30.88
C GLU A 169 -12.49 24.31 31.08
N ASP A 170 -13.38 24.44 30.11
CA ASP A 170 -14.75 23.92 30.13
C ASP A 170 -14.92 22.57 29.44
N GLY A 171 -13.82 21.90 29.06
CA GLY A 171 -13.84 20.62 28.34
C GLY A 171 -14.13 20.76 26.84
N ARG A 172 -14.27 21.98 26.31
CA ARG A 172 -14.27 22.23 24.86
C ARG A 172 -12.85 22.27 24.32
N TRP A 173 -12.73 22.12 23.02
CA TRP A 173 -11.48 22.16 22.28
C TRP A 173 -11.53 23.27 21.25
N ARG A 174 -10.48 24.09 21.20
CA ARG A 174 -10.21 24.99 20.09
C ARG A 174 -9.45 24.22 19.02
N LEU A 175 -10.04 24.04 17.85
CA LEU A 175 -9.48 23.17 16.80
C LEU A 175 -8.32 23.80 16.03
N TYR A 176 -8.38 25.12 15.79
CA TYR A 176 -7.38 25.88 15.03
C TYR A 176 -7.00 27.17 15.75
N ASP A 177 -5.72 27.52 15.71
CA ASP A 177 -5.20 28.80 16.25
C ASP A 177 -5.52 29.99 15.35
N ASP A 178 -5.58 29.78 14.04
CA ASP A 178 -5.82 30.86 13.06
C ASP A 178 -7.30 30.97 12.67
N ALA A 179 -7.84 32.18 12.78
CA ALA A 179 -9.12 32.61 12.24
C ALA A 179 -9.06 32.73 10.69
N ARG A 180 -8.79 31.63 9.97
CA ARG A 180 -8.78 31.66 8.49
C ARG A 180 -10.21 31.67 7.95
N ALA A 181 -10.46 32.62 7.03
CA ALA A 181 -11.64 32.75 6.15
C ALA A 181 -12.21 31.43 5.61
N GLU A 182 -11.34 30.46 5.39
CA GLU A 182 -11.64 29.20 4.70
C GLU A 182 -12.20 28.10 5.63
N ILE A 183 -12.30 28.34 6.95
CA ILE A 183 -12.69 27.33 7.95
C ILE A 183 -14.09 27.64 8.57
N TYR A 184 -14.74 28.74 8.18
CA TYR A 184 -15.90 29.33 8.87
C TYR A 184 -17.30 28.73 8.63
N GLU A 185 -17.43 27.55 8.00
CA GLU A 185 -18.74 26.87 7.97
C GLU A 185 -19.11 26.23 9.32
N HIS A 186 -18.17 26.19 10.27
CA HIS A 186 -18.29 25.42 11.50
C HIS A 186 -17.64 26.11 12.69
N ASP A 187 -18.21 25.95 13.89
CA ASP A 187 -17.62 26.46 15.13
C ASP A 187 -16.23 25.88 15.38
N ASN A 188 -15.27 26.75 15.70
CA ASN A 188 -13.88 26.39 16.00
C ASN A 188 -13.70 25.86 17.43
N GLU A 189 -14.60 26.21 18.34
CA GLU A 189 -14.63 25.71 19.71
C GLU A 189 -15.74 24.67 19.85
N ILE A 190 -15.38 23.42 20.16
CA ILE A 190 -16.32 22.30 20.12
C ILE A 190 -15.97 21.23 21.15
N THR A 191 -16.96 20.47 21.61
CA THR A 191 -16.71 19.28 22.44
C THR A 191 -16.21 18.09 21.59
N ALA A 192 -15.59 17.10 22.23
CA ALA A 192 -15.11 15.91 21.52
C ALA A 192 -16.26 15.12 20.86
N GLU A 193 -17.44 15.12 21.48
CA GLU A 193 -18.65 14.45 21.00
C GLU A 193 -19.14 15.08 19.69
N ALA A 194 -19.29 16.41 19.67
CA ALA A 194 -19.75 17.11 18.48
C ALA A 194 -18.70 17.09 17.34
N TYR A 195 -17.40 17.05 17.68
CA TYR A 195 -16.36 16.79 16.67
C TYR A 195 -16.47 15.37 16.08
N THR A 196 -16.88 14.39 16.88
CA THR A 196 -17.05 13.01 16.40
C THR A 196 -18.14 12.90 15.33
N GLU A 197 -19.22 13.68 15.44
CA GLU A 197 -20.26 13.73 14.40
C GLU A 197 -19.73 14.28 13.07
N ARG A 198 -18.97 15.39 13.13
CA ARG A 198 -18.28 15.97 11.96
C ARG A 198 -17.34 14.96 11.31
N LEU A 199 -16.59 14.22 12.14
CA LEU A 199 -15.67 13.17 11.69
C LEU A 199 -16.41 12.05 10.95
N GLN A 200 -17.55 11.59 11.48
CA GLN A 200 -18.34 10.53 10.87
C GLN A 200 -18.87 10.94 9.49
N ALA A 201 -19.44 12.15 9.38
CA ALA A 201 -19.91 12.68 8.11
C ALA A 201 -18.77 12.80 7.06
N ALA A 202 -17.59 13.25 7.47
CA ALA A 202 -16.41 13.31 6.59
C ALA A 202 -15.93 11.91 6.15
N CYS A 203 -15.97 10.92 7.05
CA CYS A 203 -15.68 9.52 6.72
C CYS A 203 -16.65 8.97 5.68
N GLU A 204 -17.95 9.19 5.85
CA GLU A 204 -18.98 8.73 4.91
C GLU A 204 -18.84 9.38 3.53
N PHE A 205 -18.56 10.68 3.47
CA PHE A 205 -18.29 11.38 2.22
C PHE A 205 -17.09 10.77 1.49
N LEU A 206 -15.99 10.53 2.22
CA LEU A 206 -14.78 9.96 1.65
C LEU A 206 -15.01 8.52 1.16
N GLU A 207 -15.87 7.75 1.83
CA GLU A 207 -16.31 6.43 1.38
C GLU A 207 -17.19 6.49 0.12
N GLY A 208 -18.10 7.46 0.04
CA GLY A 208 -18.89 7.72 -1.16
C GLY A 208 -17.99 8.00 -2.38
N LYS A 209 -17.03 8.91 -2.23
CA LYS A 209 -16.04 9.20 -3.28
C LYS A 209 -15.17 8.01 -3.65
N ALA A 210 -14.77 7.20 -2.67
CA ALA A 210 -14.05 5.96 -2.93
C ALA A 210 -14.88 4.95 -3.76
N ARG A 211 -16.19 4.85 -3.51
CA ARG A 211 -17.11 3.99 -4.29
C ARG A 211 -17.28 4.48 -5.73
N GLU A 212 -17.42 5.79 -5.94
CA GLU A 212 -17.49 6.40 -7.28
C GLU A 212 -16.23 6.06 -8.10
N TRP A 213 -15.03 6.30 -7.55
CA TRP A 213 -13.77 5.94 -8.23
C TRP A 213 -13.62 4.44 -8.49
N LEU A 214 -14.09 3.60 -7.57
CA LEU A 214 -14.10 2.14 -7.76
C LEU A 214 -14.99 1.73 -8.94
N ALA A 215 -16.15 2.38 -9.11
CA ALA A 215 -17.04 2.12 -10.23
C ALA A 215 -16.41 2.53 -11.57
N GLU A 216 -15.76 3.70 -11.62
CA GLU A 216 -15.00 4.15 -12.79
C GLU A 216 -13.93 3.13 -13.18
N LEU A 217 -13.06 2.75 -12.25
CA LEU A 217 -11.97 1.80 -12.50
C LEU A 217 -12.48 0.44 -12.98
N LYS A 218 -13.61 -0.05 -12.45
CA LYS A 218 -14.24 -1.30 -12.92
C LYS A 218 -14.71 -1.20 -14.36
N THR A 219 -15.30 -0.06 -14.74
CA THR A 219 -15.71 0.19 -16.12
C THR A 219 -14.50 0.21 -17.06
N GLU A 220 -13.41 0.87 -16.65
CA GLU A 220 -12.17 0.90 -17.42
C GLU A 220 -11.54 -0.48 -17.58
N MET A 221 -11.54 -1.27 -16.50
CA MET A 221 -11.01 -2.65 -16.49
C MET A 221 -11.78 -3.54 -17.47
N LYS A 222 -13.12 -3.45 -17.47
CA LYS A 222 -13.98 -4.19 -18.41
C LYS A 222 -13.71 -3.78 -19.85
N ALA A 223 -13.65 -2.48 -20.14
CA ALA A 223 -13.34 -1.97 -21.47
C ALA A 223 -11.94 -2.39 -21.95
N ALA A 224 -10.95 -2.50 -21.05
CA ALA A 224 -9.63 -3.03 -21.37
C ALA A 224 -9.67 -4.54 -21.69
N ALA A 225 -10.43 -5.32 -20.92
CA ALA A 225 -10.60 -6.76 -21.16
C ALA A 225 -11.34 -7.06 -22.48
N GLU A 226 -12.42 -6.32 -22.78
CA GLU A 226 -13.17 -6.42 -24.04
C GLU A 226 -12.30 -6.05 -25.24
N GLY A 227 -11.45 -5.02 -25.10
CA GLY A 227 -10.46 -4.62 -26.08
C GLY A 227 -9.25 -5.57 -26.19
N ARG A 228 -9.26 -6.75 -25.56
CA ARG A 228 -8.17 -7.74 -25.51
C ARG A 228 -6.84 -7.19 -24.95
N ARG A 229 -6.89 -6.13 -24.15
CA ARG A 229 -5.73 -5.52 -23.46
C ARG A 229 -5.59 -6.12 -22.05
N TYR A 230 -5.25 -7.40 -21.99
CA TYR A 230 -5.28 -8.17 -20.74
C TYR A 230 -4.30 -7.69 -19.67
N GLU A 231 -3.14 -7.14 -20.04
CA GLU A 231 -2.16 -6.59 -19.07
C GLU A 231 -2.68 -5.32 -18.39
N GLU A 232 -3.36 -4.46 -19.14
CA GLU A 232 -4.01 -3.25 -18.63
C GLU A 232 -5.18 -3.62 -17.72
N ALA A 233 -6.02 -4.58 -18.14
CA ALA A 233 -7.09 -5.12 -17.32
C ALA A 233 -6.57 -5.75 -16.01
N ALA A 234 -5.47 -6.49 -16.04
CA ALA A 234 -4.84 -7.06 -14.84
C ALA A 234 -4.32 -5.97 -13.89
N THR A 235 -3.73 -4.91 -14.43
CA THR A 235 -3.26 -3.76 -13.64
C THR A 235 -4.42 -3.04 -12.95
N LEU A 236 -5.49 -2.76 -13.70
CA LEU A 236 -6.71 -2.13 -13.18
C LEU A 236 -7.39 -3.01 -12.12
N ARG A 237 -7.46 -4.32 -12.36
CA ARG A 237 -7.94 -5.31 -11.38
C ARG A 237 -7.14 -5.25 -10.08
N ASP A 238 -5.82 -5.20 -10.15
CA ASP A 238 -4.98 -5.16 -8.95
C ASP A 238 -5.18 -3.84 -8.16
N ARG A 239 -5.44 -2.72 -8.86
CA ARG A 239 -5.82 -1.44 -8.24
C ARG A 239 -7.20 -1.49 -7.61
N ILE A 240 -8.19 -2.05 -8.30
CA ILE A 240 -9.55 -2.28 -7.78
C ILE A 240 -9.46 -3.14 -6.53
N ASN A 241 -8.73 -4.26 -6.56
CA ASN A 241 -8.52 -5.13 -5.40
C ASN A 241 -7.89 -4.37 -4.22
N ALA A 242 -6.92 -3.48 -4.48
CA ALA A 242 -6.30 -2.68 -3.43
C ALA A 242 -7.27 -1.66 -2.81
N LEU A 243 -8.07 -0.98 -3.64
CA LEU A 243 -9.11 -0.02 -3.20
C LEU A 243 -10.28 -0.74 -2.51
N GLU A 244 -10.73 -1.87 -3.03
CA GLU A 244 -11.78 -2.71 -2.44
C GLU A 244 -11.34 -3.29 -1.11
N ARG A 245 -10.09 -3.75 -0.94
CA ARG A 245 -9.58 -4.19 0.38
C ARG A 245 -9.57 -3.08 1.43
N THR A 246 -9.55 -1.83 0.99
CA THR A 246 -9.61 -0.66 1.86
C THR A 246 -11.06 -0.28 2.17
N ALA A 247 -11.93 -0.23 1.17
CA ALA A 247 -13.36 0.08 1.32
C ALA A 247 -14.15 -1.05 1.99
N SER A 248 -13.84 -2.32 1.71
CA SER A 248 -14.51 -3.51 2.27
C SER A 248 -14.14 -3.79 3.72
N ARG A 249 -12.99 -3.29 4.20
CA ARG A 249 -12.66 -3.32 5.64
C ARG A 249 -13.47 -2.33 6.45
N THR A 250 -14.18 -1.39 5.81
CA THR A 250 -15.16 -0.54 6.49
C THR A 250 -16.56 -1.16 6.53
N ARG A 251 -16.88 -2.11 5.63
CA ARG A 251 -18.07 -2.97 5.74
C ARG A 251 -17.89 -4.09 6.76
N LYS A 252 -17.60 -3.71 8.01
CA LYS A 252 -17.87 -4.49 9.24
C LYS A 252 -17.66 -3.66 10.52
N PHE A 253 -17.90 -2.33 10.46
CA PHE A 253 -18.02 -1.48 11.64
C PHE A 253 -19.47 -1.16 12.04
N GLU A 254 -20.44 -1.96 11.58
CA GLU A 254 -21.73 -2.16 12.27
C GLU A 254 -21.61 -3.22 13.38
N ARG A 255 -20.48 -3.25 14.09
CA ARG A 255 -20.41 -3.97 15.37
C ARG A 255 -19.99 -2.99 16.44
N ASN A 256 -21.02 -2.34 16.98
CA ASN A 256 -21.07 -1.76 18.32
C ASN A 256 -19.91 -0.82 18.64
N LEU A 257 -20.08 0.45 18.26
CA LEU A 257 -19.86 1.51 19.23
C LEU A 257 -20.80 1.23 20.42
N VAL A 258 -20.32 0.44 21.38
CA VAL A 258 -20.75 0.28 22.80
C VAL A 258 -20.16 -1.06 23.28
N GLY A 259 -19.31 -0.99 24.29
CA GLY A 259 -18.94 -2.13 25.13
C GLY A 259 -17.56 -2.72 24.84
N THR A 260 -16.67 -2.58 25.82
CA THR A 260 -15.70 -3.59 26.23
C THR A 260 -16.04 -4.98 25.67
N HIS A 261 -15.36 -5.42 24.61
CA HIS A 261 -15.41 -6.83 24.24
C HIS A 261 -14.83 -7.60 25.43
N ASN A 262 -15.69 -8.32 26.14
CA ASN A 262 -15.27 -9.17 27.23
C ASN A 262 -14.39 -10.27 26.61
N HIS A 263 -13.06 -10.14 26.71
CA HIS A 263 -12.07 -11.05 26.10
C HIS A 263 -12.37 -12.52 26.43
N ARG A 264 -12.96 -12.74 27.61
CA ARG A 264 -13.46 -14.05 28.06
C ARG A 264 -14.56 -14.63 27.16
N GLN A 265 -15.48 -13.82 26.64
CA GLN A 265 -16.49 -14.28 25.69
C GLN A 265 -15.88 -14.69 24.34
N VAL A 266 -14.79 -14.04 23.91
CA VAL A 266 -14.07 -14.42 22.70
C VAL A 266 -13.38 -15.77 22.89
N VAL A 267 -12.73 -15.98 24.04
CA VAL A 267 -12.10 -17.27 24.40
C VAL A 267 -13.15 -18.39 24.49
N LYS A 268 -14.31 -18.15 25.11
CA LYS A 268 -15.42 -19.11 25.14
C LYS A 268 -15.95 -19.48 23.75
N ARG A 269 -16.10 -18.49 22.86
CA ARG A 269 -16.51 -18.75 21.47
C ARG A 269 -15.46 -19.58 20.72
N LEU A 270 -14.18 -19.34 20.99
CA LEU A 270 -13.09 -20.12 20.40
C LEU A 270 -13.09 -21.56 20.92
N GLN A 271 -13.26 -21.75 22.23
CA GLN A 271 -13.43 -23.07 22.86
C GLN A 271 -14.54 -23.87 22.17
N ALA A 272 -15.73 -23.28 22.03
CA ALA A 272 -16.87 -23.94 21.40
C ALA A 272 -16.59 -24.32 19.93
N LYS A 273 -15.93 -23.44 19.17
CA LYS A 273 -15.60 -23.70 17.76
C LYS A 273 -14.52 -24.77 17.56
N LEU A 274 -13.58 -24.87 18.48
CA LEU A 274 -12.50 -25.85 18.43
C LEU A 274 -12.86 -27.17 19.14
N GLY A 275 -14.05 -27.27 19.75
CA GLY A 275 -14.46 -28.45 20.51
C GLY A 275 -13.60 -28.73 21.74
N LEU A 276 -13.02 -27.69 22.36
CA LEU A 276 -12.12 -27.87 23.49
C LEU A 276 -12.90 -28.07 24.80
N THR A 277 -12.45 -29.01 25.64
CA THR A 277 -13.04 -29.29 26.96
C THR A 277 -12.82 -28.16 27.97
N GLN A 278 -11.75 -27.38 27.82
CA GLN A 278 -11.43 -26.22 28.66
C GLN A 278 -11.17 -24.98 27.81
N GLU A 279 -11.38 -23.81 28.40
CA GLU A 279 -11.06 -22.53 27.77
C GLU A 279 -9.56 -22.47 27.40
N PRO A 280 -9.19 -22.14 26.15
CA PRO A 280 -7.78 -22.04 25.75
C PRO A 280 -7.16 -20.80 26.40
N ARG A 281 -6.55 -20.98 27.58
CA ARG A 281 -5.91 -19.92 28.35
C ARG A 281 -4.62 -19.43 27.72
N ARG A 282 -3.91 -20.29 27.01
CA ARG A 282 -2.65 -19.97 26.33
C ARG A 282 -2.73 -20.41 24.88
N MET A 283 -2.42 -19.49 23.97
CA MET A 283 -2.43 -19.75 22.54
C MET A 283 -1.10 -19.26 21.96
N GLU A 284 -0.34 -20.16 21.36
CA GLU A 284 0.85 -19.82 20.57
C GLU A 284 0.53 -20.06 19.09
N CYS A 285 0.73 -19.04 18.26
CA CYS A 285 0.47 -19.10 16.83
C CYS A 285 1.78 -18.91 16.08
N PHE A 286 2.04 -19.79 15.12
CA PHE A 286 3.27 -19.83 14.32
C PHE A 286 2.97 -19.45 12.87
N ASP A 287 3.90 -18.72 12.25
CA ASP A 287 3.81 -18.30 10.85
C ASP A 287 5.19 -18.38 10.18
N ILE A 288 5.25 -18.90 8.95
CA ILE A 288 6.48 -19.09 8.17
C ILE A 288 6.58 -18.00 7.09
N SER A 289 7.79 -17.51 6.83
CA SER A 289 8.06 -16.48 5.82
C SER A 289 9.41 -16.73 5.13
N HIS A 290 9.50 -16.42 3.83
CA HIS A 290 10.72 -16.59 3.03
C HIS A 290 10.86 -15.48 1.97
N ILE A 291 12.08 -15.21 1.49
CA ILE A 291 12.35 -14.22 0.42
C ILE A 291 12.93 -14.94 -0.80
N SER A 292 12.19 -14.93 -1.93
CA SER A 292 12.71 -15.40 -3.22
C SER A 292 13.37 -16.80 -3.19
N GLY A 293 12.81 -17.75 -2.42
CA GLY A 293 13.34 -19.12 -2.33
C GLY A 293 14.49 -19.31 -1.34
N SER A 294 14.91 -18.27 -0.63
CA SER A 294 16.02 -18.29 0.33
C SER A 294 15.66 -17.53 1.61
N PHE A 295 16.39 -17.80 2.70
CA PHE A 295 16.19 -17.17 4.02
C PHE A 295 14.81 -17.45 4.66
N CYS A 296 14.44 -18.73 4.81
CA CYS A 296 13.25 -19.12 5.55
C CYS A 296 13.36 -18.75 7.05
N VAL A 297 12.33 -18.11 7.58
CA VAL A 297 12.20 -17.68 8.98
C VAL A 297 10.79 -17.97 9.49
N ALA A 298 10.63 -18.12 10.80
CA ALA A 298 9.34 -18.25 11.43
C ALA A 298 9.14 -17.21 12.54
N SER A 299 7.89 -16.87 12.79
CA SER A 299 7.47 -16.03 13.92
C SER A 299 6.46 -16.76 14.77
N MET A 300 6.51 -16.52 16.08
CA MET A 300 5.55 -17.03 17.05
C MET A 300 4.98 -15.86 17.83
N VAL A 301 3.66 -15.71 17.80
CA VAL A 301 2.91 -14.77 18.64
C VAL A 301 2.15 -15.55 19.71
N ALA A 302 1.98 -14.94 20.88
CA ALA A 302 1.37 -15.59 22.02
C ALA A 302 0.21 -14.77 22.59
N PHE A 303 -0.82 -15.45 23.07
CA PHE A 303 -1.93 -14.86 23.80
C PHE A 303 -2.13 -15.59 25.13
N LYS A 304 -2.51 -14.83 26.17
CA LYS A 304 -2.88 -15.34 27.48
C LYS A 304 -4.24 -14.78 27.89
N ASP A 305 -5.17 -15.66 28.21
CA ASP A 305 -6.55 -15.34 28.62
C ASP A 305 -7.27 -14.38 27.65
N GLY A 306 -6.97 -14.50 26.34
CA GLY A 306 -7.53 -13.66 25.28
C GLY A 306 -6.82 -12.31 25.06
N TYR A 307 -5.74 -12.03 25.80
CA TYR A 307 -4.91 -10.84 25.66
C TYR A 307 -3.58 -11.16 24.98
N PRO A 308 -3.05 -10.27 24.12
CA PRO A 308 -1.72 -10.47 23.52
C PRO A 308 -0.62 -10.49 24.59
N ASP A 309 0.18 -11.57 24.64
CA ASP A 309 1.36 -11.69 25.49
C ASP A 309 2.64 -11.40 24.68
N ARG A 310 2.92 -10.12 24.49
CA ARG A 310 4.06 -9.65 23.68
C ARG A 310 5.41 -10.10 24.22
N LYS A 311 5.55 -10.32 25.54
CA LYS A 311 6.80 -10.78 26.16
C LYS A 311 7.18 -12.19 25.70
N SER A 312 6.19 -12.97 25.30
CA SER A 312 6.37 -14.35 24.84
C SER A 312 6.59 -14.46 23.33
N TYR A 313 6.61 -13.36 22.56
CA TYR A 313 6.80 -13.44 21.11
C TYR A 313 8.22 -13.90 20.77
N ARG A 314 8.36 -14.74 19.74
CA ARG A 314 9.67 -15.27 19.31
C ARG A 314 9.81 -15.21 17.79
N ARG A 315 11.05 -15.14 17.34
CA ARG A 315 11.43 -15.29 15.92
C ARG A 315 12.47 -16.38 15.82
N PHE A 316 12.36 -17.19 14.78
CA PHE A 316 13.23 -18.33 14.53
C PHE A 316 13.84 -18.19 13.15
N LYS A 317 15.15 -18.35 13.07
CA LYS A 317 15.84 -18.61 11.81
C LYS A 317 15.82 -20.12 11.59
N ILE A 318 15.34 -20.55 10.42
CA ILE A 318 15.34 -21.95 10.01
C ILE A 318 16.78 -22.35 9.67
N LYS A 319 17.22 -23.49 10.21
CA LYS A 319 18.61 -23.95 10.07
C LYS A 319 18.73 -25.31 9.39
N SER A 320 17.66 -26.09 9.35
CA SER A 320 17.69 -27.50 8.92
C SER A 320 17.78 -27.68 7.40
N PHE A 321 17.48 -26.67 6.59
CA PHE A 321 17.58 -26.73 5.13
C PHE A 321 17.68 -25.33 4.49
N VAL A 322 18.03 -25.32 3.19
CA VAL A 322 18.02 -24.14 2.32
C VAL A 322 16.96 -24.37 1.25
N GLY A 323 16.01 -23.44 1.10
CA GLY A 323 14.89 -23.54 0.15
C GLY A 323 13.56 -23.15 0.79
N ASN A 324 12.47 -23.44 0.08
CA ASN A 324 11.09 -23.20 0.55
C ASN A 324 10.40 -24.53 0.87
N ASP A 325 10.27 -24.83 2.16
CA ASP A 325 9.52 -25.97 2.67
C ASP A 325 8.89 -25.59 4.02
N ASP A 326 7.66 -25.07 3.96
CA ASP A 326 6.99 -24.52 5.14
C ASP A 326 6.62 -25.60 6.16
N PHE A 327 6.36 -26.83 5.71
CA PHE A 327 6.05 -27.95 6.61
C PHE A 327 7.26 -28.32 7.46
N ARG A 328 8.41 -28.47 6.81
CA ARG A 328 9.66 -28.77 7.50
C ARG A 328 10.12 -27.60 8.39
N ALA A 329 9.89 -26.36 7.96
CA ALA A 329 10.15 -25.19 8.79
C ALA A 329 9.24 -25.16 10.04
N MET A 330 7.96 -25.52 9.89
CA MET A 330 7.02 -25.60 11.01
C MET A 330 7.44 -26.70 12.00
N GLU A 331 7.81 -27.88 11.51
CA GLU A 331 8.32 -28.98 12.32
C GLU A 331 9.55 -28.56 13.15
N GLU A 332 10.54 -27.91 12.51
CA GLU A 332 11.74 -27.42 13.19
C GLU A 332 11.37 -26.42 14.31
N VAL A 333 10.48 -25.47 14.02
CA VAL A 333 10.18 -24.36 14.93
C VAL A 333 9.35 -24.82 16.12
N VAL A 334 8.30 -25.60 15.87
CA VAL A 334 7.45 -26.20 16.90
C VAL A 334 8.30 -27.13 17.77
N GLY A 335 9.10 -28.00 17.16
CA GLY A 335 10.00 -28.91 17.87
C GLY A 335 11.01 -28.18 18.77
N ARG A 336 11.69 -27.15 18.24
CA ARG A 336 12.64 -26.34 19.01
C ARG A 336 11.96 -25.57 20.15
N ARG A 337 10.75 -25.06 19.94
CA ARG A 337 10.00 -24.29 20.93
C ARG A 337 9.65 -25.16 22.14
N TYR A 338 9.02 -26.30 21.89
CA TYR A 338 8.52 -27.16 22.96
C TYR A 338 9.62 -27.99 23.62
N ARG A 339 10.66 -28.41 22.87
CA ARG A 339 11.86 -29.02 23.47
C ARG A 339 12.54 -28.08 24.46
N ARG A 340 12.74 -26.82 24.08
CA ARG A 340 13.32 -25.81 24.98
C ARG A 340 12.46 -25.59 26.23
N LEU A 341 11.12 -25.58 26.11
CA LEU A 341 10.25 -25.43 27.27
C LEU A 341 10.34 -26.64 28.21
N ALA A 342 10.45 -27.86 27.65
CA ALA A 342 10.71 -29.07 28.41
C ALA A 342 12.05 -29.03 29.14
N ASP A 343 13.13 -28.66 28.43
CA ASP A 343 14.48 -28.55 29.00
C ASP A 343 14.56 -27.50 30.11
N GLU A 344 13.81 -26.39 29.97
CA GLU A 344 13.73 -25.31 30.96
C GLU A 344 12.72 -25.60 32.10
N GLY A 345 12.06 -26.76 32.12
CA GLY A 345 11.05 -27.12 33.13
C GLY A 345 9.84 -26.20 33.15
N LYS A 346 9.52 -25.54 32.04
CA LYS A 346 8.42 -24.57 31.94
C LYS A 346 7.15 -25.26 31.45
N PRO A 347 5.96 -24.83 31.90
CA PRO A 347 4.70 -25.38 31.40
C PRO A 347 4.46 -24.97 29.94
N PHE A 348 3.97 -25.89 29.12
CA PHE A 348 3.66 -25.64 27.71
C PHE A 348 2.43 -26.36 27.23
#